data_AF-A0AAV4DTC1-F1
#
_entry.id   AF-A0AAV4DTC1-F1
#
_cell.length_a   1.000
_cell.length_b   1.000
_cell.length_c   1.000
_cell.angle_alpha   90.00
_cell.angle_beta   90.00
_cell.angle_gamma   90.00
#
_symmetry.space_group_name_H-M   'P 1'
#
loop_
_entity.id
_entity.type
_entity.pdbx_description
1 polymer ?
#
loop_
_entity_poly.entity_id
_entity_poly.type
_entity_poly.pdbx_seq_one_letter_code
_entity_poly.pdbx_strand_id
1 'polypeptide(L)'
;MRPYPGKSLSYEQDVYNYRHSRARRVVENAFGILSERWRVFHTKIAVKPDTVKKIVMATTVLHNMLQRQGYTGTELRETFDSQLEPACALQPLQRMGIRGDNEALDIRDRFSKYFTMNSLPWQQNYVRRGLIHP
;
A
#
# COMPACT_ATOMS: atom_id res chain seq x y z
N MET A 1 -7.84 1.85 7.48
CA MET A 1 -8.16 3.29 7.50
C MET A 1 -8.61 3.73 6.12
N ARG A 2 -9.54 4.69 6.05
CA ARG A 2 -10.07 5.24 4.79
C ARG A 2 -9.44 6.59 4.45
N PRO A 3 -9.29 6.94 3.16
CA PRO A 3 -8.98 8.31 2.75
C PRO A 3 -10.11 9.29 3.10
N TYR A 4 -9.80 10.58 3.09
CA TYR A 4 -10.83 11.63 3.08
C TYR A 4 -11.60 11.57 1.76
N PRO A 5 -12.95 11.53 1.80
CA PRO A 5 -13.77 11.51 0.61
C PRO A 5 -13.99 12.93 0.06
N GLY A 6 -14.19 13.05 -1.25
CA GLY A 6 -14.47 14.32 -1.93
C GLY A 6 -13.40 14.68 -2.96
N LYS A 7 -13.66 15.75 -3.72
CA LYS A 7 -12.72 16.32 -4.70
C LYS A 7 -12.14 17.67 -4.22
N SER A 8 -12.89 18.39 -3.39
CA SER A 8 -12.45 19.65 -2.78
C SER A 8 -11.95 19.39 -1.36
N LEU A 9 -10.75 18.85 -1.26
CA LEU A 9 -10.11 18.55 0.02
C LEU A 9 -9.25 19.73 0.47
N SER A 10 -9.09 19.87 1.78
CA SER A 10 -8.09 20.79 2.34
C SER A 10 -6.68 20.25 2.10
N TYR A 11 -5.68 21.14 2.14
CA TYR A 11 -4.27 20.76 1.98
C TYR A 11 -3.84 19.63 2.93
N GLU A 12 -4.29 19.65 4.19
CA GLU A 12 -3.97 18.60 5.17
C GLU A 12 -4.56 17.24 4.77
N GLN A 13 -5.80 17.25 4.28
CA GLN A 13 -6.49 16.04 3.83
C GLN A 13 -5.83 15.45 2.57
N ASP A 14 -5.36 16.29 1.65
CA ASP A 14 -4.61 15.85 0.48
C ASP A 14 -3.25 15.26 0.85
N VAL A 15 -2.54 15.90 1.79
CA VAL A 15 -1.30 15.36 2.35
C VAL A 15 -1.53 13.97 2.96
N TYR A 16 -2.58 13.83 3.76
CA TYR A 16 -2.95 12.55 4.35
C TYR A 16 -3.27 11.51 3.28
N ASN A 17 -4.14 11.83 2.33
CA ASN A 17 -4.55 10.92 1.26
C ASN A 17 -3.34 10.46 0.42
N TYR A 18 -2.42 11.37 0.11
CA TYR A 18 -1.20 11.05 -0.61
C TYR A 18 -0.31 10.08 0.17
N ARG A 19 -0.03 10.38 1.44
CA ARG A 19 0.81 9.52 2.27
C ARG A 19 0.16 8.16 2.53
N HIS A 20 -1.16 8.13 2.70
CA HIS A 20 -1.93 6.90 2.82
C HIS A 20 -1.82 6.04 1.55
N SER A 21 -1.97 6.65 0.37
CA SER A 21 -1.79 5.96 -0.92
C SER A 21 -0.35 5.42 -1.07
N ARG A 22 0.67 6.23 -0.76
CA ARG A 22 2.08 5.80 -0.79
C ARG A 22 2.34 4.61 0.14
N ALA A 23 1.81 4.63 1.36
CA ALA A 23 1.94 3.52 2.29
C ALA A 23 1.26 2.24 1.76
N ARG A 24 0.05 2.37 1.20
CA ARG A 24 -0.69 1.26 0.60
C ARG A 24 0.10 0.64 -0.57
N ARG A 25 0.63 1.45 -1.49
CA ARG A 25 1.44 1.01 -2.63
C ARG A 25 2.64 0.15 -2.20
N VAL A 26 3.34 0.54 -1.13
CA VAL A 26 4.47 -0.24 -0.59
C VAL A 26 4.01 -1.61 -0.09
N VAL A 27 2.90 -1.66 0.65
CA VAL A 27 2.34 -2.91 1.16
C VAL A 27 1.85 -3.81 0.03
N GLU A 28 1.13 -3.25 -0.95
CA GLU A 28 0.64 -3.98 -2.12
C GLU A 28 1.78 -4.56 -2.95
N ASN A 29 2.82 -3.78 -3.24
CA ASN A 29 3.98 -4.28 -3.98
C ASN A 29 4.68 -5.43 -3.25
N ALA A 30 4.84 -5.33 -1.93
CA ALA A 30 5.43 -6.39 -1.13
C ALA A 30 4.59 -7.68 -1.19
N PHE A 31 3.27 -7.58 -1.06
CA PHE A 31 2.39 -8.74 -1.20
C PHE A 31 2.34 -9.29 -2.63
N GLY A 32 2.45 -8.45 -3.66
CA GLY A 32 2.55 -8.88 -5.06
C GLY A 32 3.80 -9.73 -5.31
N ILE A 33 4.95 -9.31 -4.78
CA ILE A 33 6.19 -10.09 -4.84
C ILE A 33 6.04 -11.43 -4.09
N LEU A 34 5.42 -11.40 -2.90
CA LEU A 34 5.20 -12.63 -2.14
C LEU A 34 4.21 -13.56 -2.84
N SER A 35 3.13 -13.05 -3.43
CA SER A 35 2.15 -13.89 -4.13
C SER A 35 2.78 -14.54 -5.34
N GLU A 36 3.49 -13.78 -6.16
CA GLU A 36 4.13 -14.30 -7.37
C GLU A 36 5.11 -15.46 -7.06
N ARG A 37 5.82 -15.36 -5.93
CA ARG A 37 6.77 -16.40 -5.51
C ARG A 37 6.10 -17.60 -4.85
N TRP A 38 5.03 -17.38 -4.07
CA TRP A 38 4.45 -18.38 -3.18
C TRP A 38 2.99 -18.67 -3.52
N ARG A 39 2.75 -19.86 -4.09
CA ARG A 39 1.41 -20.35 -4.49
C ARG A 39 0.35 -20.27 -3.39
N VAL A 40 0.75 -20.29 -2.11
CA VAL A 40 -0.16 -20.21 -0.96
C VAL A 40 -1.02 -18.93 -0.96
N PHE A 41 -0.55 -17.84 -1.58
CA PHE A 41 -1.30 -16.58 -1.65
C PHE A 41 -2.26 -16.48 -2.84
N HIS A 42 -2.19 -17.40 -3.81
CA HIS A 42 -3.08 -17.39 -4.99
C HIS A 42 -4.47 -17.97 -4.69
N THR A 43 -4.65 -18.62 -3.54
CA THR A 43 -5.93 -19.22 -3.14
C THR A 43 -6.39 -18.67 -1.80
N LYS A 44 -7.69 -18.84 -1.50
CA LYS A 44 -8.24 -18.47 -0.20
C LYS A 44 -7.55 -19.29 0.89
N ILE A 45 -6.90 -18.60 1.83
CA ILE A 45 -6.22 -19.25 2.95
C ILE A 45 -7.25 -19.56 4.05
N ALA A 46 -7.82 -20.76 4.01
CA ALA A 46 -8.84 -21.22 4.96
C ALA A 46 -8.23 -21.70 6.30
N VAL A 47 -7.50 -20.82 6.99
CA VAL A 47 -6.87 -21.10 8.29
C VAL A 47 -7.14 -19.97 9.29
N LYS A 48 -6.87 -20.22 10.57
CA LYS A 48 -7.02 -19.21 11.63
C LYS A 48 -6.10 -18.00 11.38
N PRO A 49 -6.49 -16.77 11.77
CA PRO A 49 -5.67 -15.56 11.59
C PRO A 49 -4.24 -15.69 12.14
N ASP A 50 -4.06 -16.36 13.28
CA ASP A 50 -2.74 -16.61 13.86
C ASP A 50 -1.84 -17.46 12.96
N THR A 51 -2.42 -18.42 12.24
CA THR A 51 -1.71 -19.25 11.26
C THR A 51 -1.38 -18.43 10.02
N VAL A 52 -2.29 -17.57 9.54
CA VAL A 52 -1.99 -16.64 8.43
C VAL A 52 -0.80 -15.75 8.78
N LYS A 53 -0.74 -15.22 10.00
CA LYS A 53 0.40 -14.43 10.47
C LYS A 53 1.71 -15.21 10.39
N LYS A 54 1.72 -16.48 10.82
CA LYS A 54 2.89 -17.37 10.71
C LYS A 54 3.27 -17.65 9.26
N ILE A 55 2.31 -17.88 8.37
CA ILE A 55 2.56 -18.07 6.93
C ILE A 55 3.24 -16.84 6.33
N VAL A 56 2.69 -15.65 6.56
CA VAL A 56 3.28 -14.39 6.06
C VAL A 56 4.71 -14.23 6.58
N MET A 57 4.94 -14.36 7.89
CA MET A 57 6.29 -14.25 8.47
C MET A 57 7.27 -15.29 7.88
N ALA A 58 6.85 -16.54 7.74
CA ALA A 58 7.69 -17.60 7.17
C ALA A 58 8.06 -17.29 5.71
N THR A 59 7.09 -16.89 4.89
CA THR A 59 7.34 -16.54 3.47
C THR A 59 8.25 -15.32 3.33
N THR A 60 8.15 -14.32 4.21
CA THR A 60 9.07 -13.17 4.23
C THR A 60 10.49 -13.59 4.61
N VAL A 61 10.66 -14.43 5.64
CA VAL A 61 11.99 -14.94 6.04
C VAL A 61 12.60 -15.76 4.92
N LEU A 62 11.85 -16.69 4.32
CA LEU A 62 12.30 -17.52 3.21
C LEU A 62 12.67 -16.67 1.99
N HIS A 63 11.85 -15.67 1.64
CA HIS A 63 12.15 -14.74 0.55
C HIS A 63 13.50 -14.03 0.79
N ASN A 64 13.71 -13.49 1.99
CA ASN A 64 14.96 -12.81 2.34
C ASN A 64 16.17 -13.75 2.32
N MET A 65 16.02 -15.00 2.77
CA MET A 65 17.09 -16.00 2.70
C MET A 65 17.47 -16.34 1.27
N LEU A 66 16.47 -16.59 0.41
CA LEU A 66 16.68 -16.88 -1.01
C LEU A 66 17.34 -15.70 -1.74
N GLN A 67 16.91 -14.47 -1.43
CA GLN A 67 17.49 -13.25 -1.99
C GLN A 67 18.98 -13.10 -1.61
N ARG A 68 19.35 -13.44 -0.37
CA ARG A 68 20.74 -13.41 0.11
C ARG A 68 21.62 -14.46 -0.56
N GLN A 69 21.04 -15.60 -0.91
CA GLN A 69 21.73 -16.70 -1.57
C GLN A 69 21.82 -16.52 -3.10
N GLY A 70 21.32 -15.40 -3.64
CA GLY A 70 21.35 -15.13 -5.08
C GLY A 70 20.29 -15.90 -5.87
N TYR A 71 19.34 -16.56 -5.20
CA TYR A 71 18.16 -17.13 -5.85
C TYR A 71 17.16 -16.01 -6.20
N THR A 72 17.59 -15.08 -7.04
CA THR A 72 16.67 -14.20 -7.73
C THR A 72 15.83 -15.08 -8.66
N GLY A 73 14.51 -15.02 -8.55
CA GLY A 73 13.67 -15.40 -9.69
C GLY A 73 13.94 -14.39 -10.79
N THR A 74 15.05 -14.55 -11.51
CA THR A 74 15.60 -13.55 -12.44
C THR A 74 14.65 -13.31 -13.62
N GLU A 75 13.65 -14.15 -13.82
CA GLU A 75 12.62 -13.96 -14.85
C GLU A 75 11.52 -12.94 -14.47
N LEU A 76 11.38 -12.59 -13.18
CA LEU A 76 10.33 -11.70 -12.70
C LEU A 76 10.81 -10.29 -12.37
N ARG A 77 12.12 -10.05 -12.26
CA ARG A 77 12.64 -8.73 -11.91
C ARG A 77 12.86 -7.84 -13.13
N GLU A 78 13.18 -8.43 -14.27
CA GLU A 78 13.39 -7.68 -15.53
C GLU A 78 12.08 -7.23 -16.20
N THR A 79 10.96 -7.92 -15.93
CA THR A 79 9.63 -7.54 -16.42
C THR A 79 9.01 -6.38 -15.62
N PHE A 80 9.27 -6.27 -14.32
CA PHE A 80 8.64 -5.25 -13.47
C PHE A 80 9.21 -3.84 -13.63
N ASP A 81 10.50 -3.67 -13.94
CA ASP A 81 11.07 -2.34 -14.19
C ASP A 81 10.86 -1.88 -15.65
N SER A 82 10.81 -2.82 -16.61
CA SER A 82 10.74 -2.52 -18.04
C SER A 82 9.31 -2.28 -18.57
N GLN A 83 8.29 -2.57 -17.77
CA GLN A 83 6.87 -2.38 -18.11
C GLN A 83 6.13 -1.43 -17.17
N LEU A 84 6.84 -0.49 -16.53
CA LEU A 84 6.20 0.66 -15.87
C LEU A 84 5.63 1.65 -16.91
N GLU A 85 4.81 1.16 -17.83
CA GLU A 85 3.57 1.88 -18.13
C GLU A 85 2.81 1.99 -16.80
N PRO A 86 2.09 3.10 -16.53
CA PRO A 86 1.24 3.21 -15.35
C PRO A 86 0.09 2.21 -15.49
N ALA A 87 0.36 0.93 -15.24
CA ALA A 87 -0.62 -0.11 -15.29
C ALA A 87 -1.60 0.17 -14.15
N CYS A 88 -2.81 0.54 -14.54
CA CYS A 88 -4.01 0.63 -13.70
C CYS A 88 -4.42 -0.76 -13.16
N ALA A 89 -3.46 -1.56 -12.68
CA ALA A 89 -3.69 -2.88 -12.09
C ALA A 89 -4.40 -2.79 -10.74
N LEU A 90 -4.38 -1.61 -10.11
CA LEU A 90 -5.02 -1.36 -8.82
C LEU A 90 -6.23 -0.47 -9.04
N GLN A 91 -7.38 -1.11 -9.26
CA GLN A 91 -8.64 -0.39 -9.24
C GLN A 91 -8.79 0.37 -7.91
N PRO A 92 -9.32 1.60 -7.93
CA PRO A 92 -9.64 2.32 -6.72
C PRO A 92 -10.46 1.42 -5.80
N LEU A 93 -10.04 1.27 -4.53
CA LEU A 93 -10.83 0.57 -3.53
C LEU A 93 -12.27 1.09 -3.61
N GLN A 94 -13.22 0.18 -3.84
CA GLN A 94 -14.63 0.54 -3.89
C GLN A 94 -14.96 1.29 -2.60
N ARG A 95 -15.46 2.53 -2.74
CA ARG A 95 -15.92 3.33 -1.61
C ARG A 95 -17.09 2.59 -0.98
N MET A 96 -16.80 1.76 0.02
CA MET A 96 -17.86 1.16 0.82
C MET A 96 -18.54 2.29 1.59
N GLY A 97 -19.84 2.45 1.40
CA GLY A 97 -20.68 3.45 2.07
C GLY A 97 -20.88 3.21 3.57
N ILE A 98 -19.97 2.47 4.21
CA ILE A 98 -20.01 2.19 5.64
C ILE A 98 -19.50 3.45 6.36
N ARG A 99 -20.34 4.00 7.23
CA ARG A 99 -19.91 5.04 8.18
C ARG A 99 -18.89 4.39 9.10
N GLY A 100 -17.65 4.89 9.07
CA GLY A 100 -16.63 4.41 10.01
C GLY A 100 -16.96 4.88 11.41
N ASP A 101 -16.58 4.09 12.41
CA ASP A 101 -16.70 4.47 13.81
C ASP A 101 -15.99 5.81 14.07
N ASN A 102 -16.52 6.60 15.01
CA ASN A 102 -15.96 7.90 15.37
C ASN A 102 -14.47 7.81 15.75
N GLU A 103 -14.07 6.71 16.40
CA GLU A 103 -12.69 6.42 16.74
C GLU A 103 -11.79 6.28 15.50
N ALA A 104 -12.27 5.60 14.46
CA ALA A 104 -11.50 5.44 13.22
C ALA A 104 -11.33 6.78 12.47
N LEU A 105 -12.29 7.69 12.59
CA LEU A 105 -12.19 9.05 12.06
C LEU A 105 -11.19 9.89 12.86
N ASP A 106 -11.21 9.77 14.20
CA ASP A 106 -10.27 10.48 15.07
C ASP A 106 -8.81 10.04 14.82
N ILE A 107 -8.57 8.73 14.68
CA ILE A 107 -7.25 8.20 14.32
C ILE A 107 -6.78 8.80 12.98
N ARG A 108 -7.65 8.84 11.97
CA ARG A 108 -7.32 9.44 10.66
C ARG A 108 -6.96 10.92 10.81
N ASP A 109 -7.75 11.67 11.58
CA ASP A 109 -7.55 13.10 11.78
C ASP A 109 -6.26 13.38 12.58
N ARG A 110 -5.92 12.51 13.54
CA ARG A 110 -4.63 12.53 14.25
C ARG A 110 -3.45 12.31 13.31
N PHE A 111 -3.54 11.36 12.38
CA PHE A 111 -2.51 11.17 11.35
C PHE A 111 -2.41 12.35 10.40
N SER A 112 -3.54 12.94 9.98
CA SER A 112 -3.57 14.13 9.14
C SER A 112 -2.80 15.28 9.78
N LYS A 113 -3.12 15.60 11.05
CA LYS A 113 -2.41 16.63 11.83
C LYS A 113 -0.91 16.32 11.96
N TYR A 114 -0.57 15.08 12.29
CA TYR A 114 0.83 14.65 12.44
C TYR A 114 1.63 14.82 11.15
N PHE A 115 1.07 14.47 9.99
CA PHE A 115 1.73 14.58 8.69
C PHE A 115 1.88 16.02 8.19
N THR A 116 0.98 16.92 8.59
CA THR A 116 1.10 18.35 8.32
C THR A 116 2.17 18.98 9.21
N MET A 117 2.17 18.65 10.51
CA MET A 117 3.18 19.13 11.47
C MET A 117 4.59 18.61 11.12
N ASN A 118 4.69 17.37 10.65
CA ASN A 118 5.93 16.74 10.20
C ASN A 118 5.97 16.69 8.67
N SER A 119 5.89 17.88 8.06
CA SER A 119 5.93 18.04 6.60
C SER A 119 7.29 17.63 6.06
N LEU A 120 7.29 16.88 4.96
CA LEU A 120 8.50 16.48 4.27
C LEU A 120 8.76 17.42 3.08
N PRO A 121 10.03 17.74 2.76
CA PRO A 121 10.35 18.72 1.70
C PRO A 121 9.73 18.41 0.34
N TRP A 122 9.61 17.11 0.00
CA TRP A 122 9.00 16.66 -1.26
C TRP A 122 7.47 16.67 -1.24
N GLN A 123 6.83 16.70 -0.07
CA GLN A 123 5.38 16.51 0.09
C GLN A 123 4.56 17.57 -0.66
N GLN A 124 5.02 18.82 -0.64
CA GLN A 124 4.33 19.94 -1.29
C GLN A 124 4.33 19.81 -2.82
N ASN A 125 5.42 19.31 -3.40
CA ASN A 125 5.56 19.16 -4.85
C ASN A 125 4.62 18.09 -5.41
N TYR A 126 4.45 16.98 -4.69
CA TYR A 126 3.57 15.89 -5.14
C TYR A 126 2.08 16.18 -4.92
N VAL A 127 1.74 16.90 -3.83
CA VAL A 127 0.35 17.26 -3.53
C VAL A 127 -0.15 18.39 -4.45
N ARG A 128 0.66 19.44 -4.70
CA ARG A 128 0.24 20.61 -5.49
C ARG A 128 0.22 20.40 -7.00
N ARG A 129 1.00 19.46 -7.54
CA ARG A 129 1.10 19.26 -9.00
C ARG A 129 -0.10 18.52 -9.61
N GLY A 130 -1.09 18.08 -8.81
CA GLY A 130 -2.26 17.37 -9.34
C GLY A 130 -1.93 16.07 -10.08
N LEU A 131 -0.71 15.54 -9.95
CA LEU A 131 -0.19 14.36 -10.65
C LEU A 131 -0.77 13.04 -10.12
N ILE A 132 -1.97 13.07 -9.55
CA ILE A 132 -2.58 11.92 -8.89
C ILE A 132 -4.09 11.91 -9.21
N HIS A 133 -4.41 11.47 -10.42
CA HIS A 133 -5.63 10.69 -10.60
C HIS A 133 -5.30 9.23 -10.28
N PRO A 134 -6.16 8.54 -9.51
CA PRO A 134 -6.02 7.11 -9.24
C PRO A 134 -6.17 6.27 -10.50
#